data_AF-A0A1G6I5F5-F1
#
_entry.id   AF-A0A1G6I5F5-F1
#
_cell.length_a   1.000
_cell.length_b   1.000
_cell.length_c   1.000
_cell.angle_alpha   90.00
_cell.angle_beta   90.00
_cell.angle_gamma   90.00
#
_symmetry.space_group_name_H-M   'P 1'
#
loop_
_entity.id
_entity.type
_entity.pdbx_description
1 polymer ?
#
loop_
_entity_poly.entity_id
_entity_poly.type
_entity_poly.pdbx_seq_one_letter_code
_entity_poly.pdbx_strand_id
1 'polypeptide(L)'
;MGLDPAYPYVGINDLEHGHATVYDERHRPIGRLGPSPYESPHVNVTCILRAWRCRDWYKLLNPAGFSPTAKEGFVSARETSPGPSSLPIPRCASRCWWPWLWWLLLPVVVAIVVVVTRRRDKPMPPPDTEPVEAEQPDD
;
A
#
# COMPACT_ATOMS: atom_id res chain seq x y z
N MET A 1 -5.07 -29.01 -7.55
CA MET A 1 -3.59 -28.85 -7.48
C MET A 1 -3.01 -29.61 -6.28
N GLY A 2 -1.86 -30.28 -6.41
CA GLY A 2 -1.22 -30.99 -5.29
C GLY A 2 -0.50 -30.05 -4.33
N LEU A 3 -0.37 -30.46 -3.05
CA LEU A 3 0.39 -29.70 -2.05
C LEU A 3 1.87 -30.08 -2.10
N ASP A 4 2.75 -29.07 -2.11
CA ASP A 4 4.19 -29.21 -1.92
C ASP A 4 4.53 -29.14 -0.42
N PRO A 5 5.11 -30.19 0.18
CA PRO A 5 5.45 -30.20 1.60
C PRO A 5 6.55 -29.21 2.01
N ALA A 6 7.30 -28.66 1.05
CA ALA A 6 8.32 -27.64 1.32
C ALA A 6 7.74 -26.24 1.60
N TYR A 7 6.44 -26.05 1.37
CA TYR A 7 5.78 -24.75 1.52
C TYR A 7 4.61 -24.83 2.50
N PRO A 8 4.32 -23.74 3.24
CA PRO A 8 3.11 -23.69 4.03
C PRO A 8 1.87 -23.71 3.12
N TYR A 9 0.72 -24.05 3.69
CA TYR A 9 -0.54 -24.13 2.95
C TYR A 9 -1.70 -23.57 3.77
N VAL A 10 -2.74 -23.15 3.07
CA VAL A 10 -4.00 -22.69 3.65
C VAL A 10 -5.16 -23.47 3.06
N GLY A 11 -6.20 -23.65 3.85
CA GLY A 11 -7.47 -24.27 3.45
C GLY A 11 -8.63 -23.32 3.66
N ILE A 12 -9.77 -23.59 3.00
CA ILE A 12 -10.99 -22.82 3.22
C ILE A 12 -11.48 -22.99 4.67
N ASN A 13 -11.93 -21.88 5.29
CA ASN A 13 -12.43 -21.89 6.67
C ASN A 13 -13.78 -22.60 6.80
N ASP A 14 -14.59 -22.49 5.76
CA ASP A 14 -15.97 -22.93 5.76
C ASP A 14 -16.20 -23.90 4.61
N LEU A 15 -16.26 -25.19 4.96
CA LEU A 15 -16.54 -26.26 4.01
C LEU A 15 -18.03 -26.31 3.61
N GLU A 16 -18.94 -25.67 4.35
CA GLU A 16 -20.38 -25.63 4.05
C GLU A 16 -20.73 -24.55 3.02
N HIS A 17 -20.15 -23.34 3.12
CA HIS A 17 -20.26 -22.30 2.07
C HIS A 17 -19.33 -22.59 0.87
N GLY A 18 -18.37 -23.50 1.07
CA GLY A 18 -17.85 -24.40 0.04
C GLY A 18 -16.83 -23.81 -0.92
N HIS A 19 -16.42 -22.54 -0.77
CA HIS A 19 -15.35 -21.99 -1.58
C HIS A 19 -14.71 -20.70 -1.03
N ALA A 20 -13.48 -20.43 -1.47
CA ALA A 20 -12.80 -19.13 -1.33
C ALA A 20 -12.40 -18.61 -2.71
N THR A 21 -12.52 -17.30 -2.93
CA THR A 21 -12.19 -16.73 -4.26
C THR A 21 -10.70 -16.44 -4.36
N VAL A 22 -10.09 -16.82 -5.48
CA VAL A 22 -8.70 -16.53 -5.81
C VAL A 22 -8.66 -15.31 -6.72
N TYR A 23 -7.79 -14.35 -6.40
CA TYR A 23 -7.64 -13.08 -7.10
C TYR A 23 -6.23 -12.92 -7.69
N ASP A 24 -6.11 -12.21 -8.81
CA ASP A 24 -4.81 -11.80 -9.37
C ASP A 24 -4.18 -10.59 -8.64
N GLU A 25 -3.02 -10.12 -9.09
CA GLU A 25 -2.36 -8.93 -8.55
C GLU A 25 -3.14 -7.62 -8.70
N ARG A 26 -4.17 -7.62 -9.54
CA ARG A 26 -5.08 -6.49 -9.78
C ARG A 26 -6.41 -6.67 -9.04
N HIS A 27 -6.52 -7.67 -8.17
CA HIS A 27 -7.73 -8.01 -7.42
C HIS A 27 -8.93 -8.36 -8.32
N ARG A 28 -8.67 -9.03 -9.45
CA ARG A 28 -9.69 -9.64 -10.31
C ARG A 28 -9.82 -11.12 -9.97
N PRO A 29 -11.04 -11.68 -9.91
CA PRO A 29 -11.21 -13.09 -9.64
C PRO A 29 -10.65 -13.92 -10.81
N ILE A 30 -9.82 -14.92 -10.47
CA ILE A 30 -9.21 -15.86 -11.43
C ILE A 30 -9.58 -17.31 -11.16
N GLY A 31 -10.28 -17.59 -10.06
CA GLY A 31 -10.72 -18.93 -9.73
C GLY A 31 -11.28 -19.06 -8.32
N ARG A 32 -11.51 -20.30 -7.89
CA ARG A 32 -12.06 -20.63 -6.58
C ARG A 32 -11.35 -21.84 -5.99
N LEU A 33 -11.02 -21.76 -4.71
CA LEU A 33 -10.67 -22.91 -3.88
C LEU A 33 -11.95 -23.52 -3.34
N GLY A 34 -11.98 -24.84 -3.15
CA GLY A 34 -13.12 -25.53 -2.57
C GLY A 34 -13.09 -27.05 -2.80
N PRO A 35 -13.99 -27.82 -2.16
CA PRO A 35 -14.31 -29.18 -2.59
C PRO A 35 -14.78 -29.22 -4.06
N SER A 36 -14.78 -30.42 -4.69
CA SER A 36 -15.28 -30.60 -6.05
C SER A 36 -16.65 -29.91 -6.25
N PRO A 37 -16.85 -29.10 -7.31
CA PRO A 37 -16.10 -29.05 -8.57
C PRO A 37 -14.93 -28.05 -8.63
N TYR A 38 -14.51 -27.48 -7.50
CA TYR A 38 -13.43 -26.49 -7.46
C TYR A 38 -12.03 -27.14 -7.50
N GLU A 39 -10.99 -26.31 -7.69
CA GLU A 39 -9.59 -26.73 -7.89
C GLU A 39 -9.02 -27.63 -6.79
N SER A 40 -9.26 -27.24 -5.54
CA SER A 40 -8.83 -27.91 -4.31
C SER A 40 -9.31 -27.10 -3.09
N PRO A 41 -9.65 -27.74 -1.95
CA PRO A 41 -9.94 -27.03 -0.72
C PRO A 41 -8.69 -26.44 -0.05
N HIS A 42 -7.48 -26.84 -0.48
CA HIS A 42 -6.20 -26.39 0.06
C HIS A 42 -5.24 -25.93 -1.04
N VAL A 43 -4.37 -24.96 -0.73
CA VAL A 43 -3.35 -24.44 -1.66
C VAL A 43 -2.06 -24.04 -0.93
N ASN A 44 -0.91 -24.24 -1.56
CA ASN A 44 0.37 -23.73 -1.04
C ASN A 44 0.48 -22.22 -1.20
N VAL A 45 1.10 -21.60 -0.20
CA VAL A 45 1.32 -20.16 -0.14
C VAL A 45 2.79 -19.87 0.12
N THR A 46 3.23 -18.69 -0.27
CA THR A 46 4.61 -18.23 -0.07
C THR A 46 4.72 -17.34 1.15
N CYS A 47 3.74 -16.44 1.34
CA CYS A 47 3.75 -15.49 2.45
C CYS A 47 2.37 -14.84 2.66
N ILE A 48 2.21 -14.18 3.81
CA ILE A 48 1.06 -13.32 4.13
C ILE A 48 1.42 -11.84 3.90
N LEU A 49 0.52 -11.07 3.30
CA LEU A 49 0.67 -9.63 3.11
C LEU A 49 -0.60 -8.87 3.46
N ARG A 50 -0.42 -7.59 3.83
CA ARG A 50 -1.51 -6.67 4.02
C ARG A 50 -1.79 -5.92 2.72
N ALA A 51 -2.89 -6.24 2.07
CA ALA A 51 -3.31 -5.72 0.76
C ALA A 51 -4.82 -5.43 0.75
N TRP A 52 -5.30 -4.81 -0.33
CA TRP A 52 -6.70 -4.46 -0.63
C TRP A 52 -7.62 -4.27 0.58
N ARG A 53 -7.92 -3.00 0.89
CA ARG A 53 -8.63 -2.59 2.12
C ARG A 53 -7.85 -2.92 3.41
N CYS A 54 -6.52 -2.95 3.33
CA CYS A 54 -5.62 -3.19 4.46
C CYS A 54 -5.95 -4.47 5.24
N ARG A 55 -6.38 -5.53 4.54
CA ARG A 55 -6.67 -6.86 5.09
C ARG A 55 -5.51 -7.79 4.84
N ASP A 56 -5.48 -8.90 5.56
CA ASP A 56 -4.49 -9.95 5.35
C ASP A 56 -4.90 -10.87 4.20
N TRP A 57 -3.93 -11.17 3.35
CA TRP A 57 -4.05 -12.00 2.16
C TRP A 57 -2.87 -12.96 2.10
N TYR A 58 -3.12 -14.18 1.64
CA TYR A 58 -2.07 -15.16 1.38
C TYR A 58 -1.69 -15.13 -0.09
N LYS A 59 -0.40 -14.99 -0.37
CA LYS A 59 0.15 -15.08 -1.73
C LYS A 59 0.35 -16.54 -2.09
N LEU A 60 -0.27 -17.00 -3.18
CA LEU A 60 -0.16 -18.36 -3.67
C LEU A 60 1.25 -18.65 -4.20
N LEU A 61 1.68 -19.91 -4.07
CA LEU A 61 2.92 -20.41 -4.66
C LEU A 61 2.82 -20.54 -6.18
N ASN A 62 1.74 -21.14 -6.68
CA ASN A 62 1.54 -21.39 -8.10
C ASN A 62 0.17 -20.87 -8.57
N PRO A 63 0.07 -19.59 -8.95
CA PRO A 63 -1.17 -19.01 -9.48
C PRO A 63 -1.43 -19.40 -10.94
N ALA A 64 -0.45 -19.97 -11.64
CA ALA A 64 -0.59 -20.28 -13.07
C ALA A 64 -1.55 -21.44 -13.34
N GLY A 65 -1.89 -22.23 -12.32
CA GLY A 65 -2.90 -23.29 -12.41
C GLY A 65 -4.33 -22.77 -12.53
N PHE A 66 -4.57 -21.48 -12.29
CA PHE A 66 -5.90 -20.85 -12.44
C PHE A 66 -6.11 -20.29 -13.86
N SER A 67 -7.38 -20.18 -14.25
CA SER A 67 -7.79 -19.61 -15.54
C SER A 67 -8.73 -18.42 -15.31
N PRO A 68 -8.34 -17.19 -15.70
CA PRO A 68 -7.14 -16.84 -16.47
C PRO A 68 -5.84 -16.96 -15.66
N THR A 69 -4.75 -17.27 -16.36
CA THR A 69 -3.40 -17.36 -15.77
C THR A 69 -2.96 -16.00 -15.26
N ALA A 70 -2.50 -15.96 -14.01
CA ALA A 70 -1.98 -14.76 -13.37
C ALA A 70 -0.49 -14.91 -13.00
N LYS A 71 0.22 -13.78 -12.94
CA LYS A 71 1.62 -13.75 -12.46
C LYS A 71 1.69 -13.98 -10.95
N GLU A 72 0.74 -13.40 -10.22
CA GLU A 72 0.59 -13.58 -8.79
C GLU A 72 -0.88 -13.90 -8.48
N GLY A 73 -1.11 -14.72 -7.46
CA GLY A 73 -2.46 -15.10 -7.03
C GLY A 73 -2.59 -14.95 -5.53
N PHE A 74 -3.78 -14.61 -5.09
CA PHE A 74 -4.07 -14.25 -3.70
C PHE A 74 -5.39 -14.84 -3.23
N VAL A 75 -5.42 -15.28 -1.98
CA VAL A 75 -6.65 -15.67 -1.29
C VAL A 75 -6.78 -14.92 0.04
N SER A 76 -8.02 -14.59 0.40
CA SER A 76 -8.33 -13.80 1.58
C SER A 76 -8.11 -14.60 2.86
N ALA A 77 -7.37 -14.04 3.83
CA ALA A 77 -7.20 -14.67 5.15
C ALA A 77 -8.50 -14.69 5.98
N ARG A 78 -9.59 -14.07 5.51
CA ARG A 78 -10.92 -14.22 6.11
C ARG A 78 -11.64 -15.48 5.63
N GLU A 79 -11.34 -15.92 4.42
CA GLU A 79 -11.99 -17.09 3.78
C GLU A 79 -11.16 -18.36 3.95
N THR A 80 -9.88 -18.22 4.32
CA THR A 80 -8.95 -19.32 4.50
C THR A 80 -8.14 -19.22 5.79
N SER A 81 -7.69 -20.36 6.31
CA SER A 81 -6.78 -20.44 7.46
C SER A 81 -5.66 -21.44 7.22
N PRO A 82 -4.52 -21.31 7.92
CA PRO A 82 -3.46 -22.31 7.88
C PRO A 82 -3.98 -23.65 8.41
N GLY A 83 -3.64 -24.75 7.71
CA GLY A 83 -3.97 -26.08 8.22
C GLY A 83 -3.18 -26.45 9.48
N PRO A 84 -3.63 -27.44 10.26
CA PRO A 84 -2.99 -27.84 11.52
C PRO A 84 -1.54 -28.33 11.36
N SER A 85 -1.16 -28.77 10.15
CA SER A 85 0.21 -29.21 9.83
C SER A 85 0.94 -28.25 8.90
N SER A 86 0.45 -27.01 8.75
CA SER A 86 1.12 -26.00 7.94
C SER A 86 2.44 -25.58 8.59
N LEU A 87 3.48 -25.42 7.76
CA LEU A 87 4.66 -24.67 8.15
C LEU A 87 4.27 -23.22 8.55
N PRO A 88 5.11 -22.52 9.34
CA PRO A 88 4.89 -21.10 9.62
C PRO A 88 4.85 -20.27 8.33
N ILE A 89 3.84 -19.43 8.17
CA ILE A 89 3.70 -18.56 6.98
C ILE A 89 4.47 -17.26 7.24
N PRO A 90 5.57 -16.98 6.51
CA PRO A 90 6.31 -15.73 6.69
C PRO A 90 5.51 -14.54 6.15
N ARG A 91 5.82 -13.33 6.61
CA ARG A 91 5.27 -12.11 6.02
C ARG A 91 6.01 -11.76 4.73
N CYS A 92 5.28 -11.34 3.70
CA CYS A 92 5.91 -10.81 2.49
C CYS A 92 6.61 -9.48 2.84
N ALA A 93 7.68 -9.15 2.11
CA ALA A 93 8.28 -7.82 2.19
C ALA A 93 7.18 -6.77 1.95
N SER A 94 6.89 -5.97 2.96
CA SER A 94 5.69 -5.15 3.01
C SER A 94 5.72 -4.04 1.96
N ARG A 95 4.68 -3.97 1.12
CA ARG A 95 4.41 -2.84 0.22
C ARG A 95 3.33 -1.89 0.72
N CYS A 96 2.79 -2.12 1.92
CA CYS A 96 1.80 -1.25 2.55
C CYS A 96 2.52 0.00 3.09
N TRP A 97 2.98 0.84 2.16
CA TRP A 97 3.56 2.14 2.42
C TRP A 97 2.41 3.05 2.89
N TRP A 98 2.11 2.97 4.18
CA TRP A 98 1.17 3.87 4.83
C TRP A 98 1.80 5.28 4.97
N PRO A 99 0.98 6.33 5.13
CA PRO A 99 1.17 7.71 4.65
C PRO A 99 2.18 8.55 5.44
N TRP A 100 3.13 7.93 6.14
CA TRP A 100 4.27 8.61 6.77
C TRP A 100 4.92 9.64 5.83
N LEU A 101 5.04 9.31 4.54
CA LEU A 101 5.69 10.20 3.57
C LEU A 101 4.97 11.55 3.45
N TRP A 102 3.64 11.59 3.64
CA TRP A 102 2.88 12.83 3.67
C TRP A 102 3.16 13.68 4.92
N TRP A 103 3.43 13.04 6.06
CA TRP A 103 3.84 13.74 7.29
C TRP A 103 5.22 14.40 7.17
N LEU A 104 6.10 13.92 6.30
CA LEU A 104 7.39 14.59 6.01
C LEU A 104 7.25 15.79 5.07
N LEU A 105 6.26 15.80 4.17
CA LEU A 105 6.03 16.92 3.24
C LEU A 105 5.22 18.07 3.85
N LEU A 106 4.33 17.77 4.81
CA LEU A 106 3.51 18.77 5.51
C LEU A 106 4.31 19.92 6.15
N PRO A 107 5.40 19.70 6.91
CA PRO A 107 6.18 20.81 7.48
C PRO A 107 6.88 21.66 6.42
N VAL A 108 7.29 21.08 5.29
CA VAL A 108 7.91 21.82 4.17
C VAL A 108 6.90 22.75 3.51
N VAL A 109 5.67 22.26 3.27
CA VAL A 109 4.59 23.09 2.69
C VAL A 109 4.21 24.23 3.63
N VAL A 110 4.10 23.98 4.94
CA VAL A 110 3.80 25.01 5.94
C VAL A 110 4.91 26.07 5.97
N ALA A 111 6.18 25.67 5.95
CA ALA A 111 7.31 26.61 5.92
C ALA A 111 7.29 27.49 4.66
N ILE A 112 7.01 26.93 3.49
CA ILE A 112 6.91 27.70 2.24
C ILE A 112 5.77 28.74 2.32
N VAL A 113 4.59 28.35 2.82
CA VAL A 113 3.45 29.28 2.97
C VAL A 113 3.79 30.43 3.92
N VAL A 114 4.42 30.15 5.07
CA VAL A 114 4.83 31.18 6.03
C VAL A 114 5.86 32.15 5.45
N VAL A 115 6.80 31.67 4.63
CA VAL A 115 7.79 32.53 3.97
C VAL A 115 7.13 33.43 2.91
N VAL A 116 6.18 32.89 2.13
CA VAL A 116 5.48 33.66 1.09
C VAL A 116 4.58 34.73 1.69
N THR A 117 3.85 34.44 2.78
CA THR A 117 3.01 35.44 3.46
C THR A 117 3.86 36.56 4.07
N ARG A 118 4.96 36.24 4.76
CA ARG A 118 5.87 37.25 5.33
C ARG A 118 6.55 38.16 4.30
N ARG A 119 6.74 37.71 3.05
CA ARG A 119 7.31 38.56 1.99
C ARG A 119 6.33 39.59 1.44
N ARG A 120 5.02 39.37 1.58
CA ARG A 120 4.00 40.32 1.11
C ARG A 120 3.81 41.51 2.05
N ASP A 121 4.18 41.38 3.31
CA ASP A 121 3.98 42.42 4.33
C ASP A 121 5.14 43.41 4.49
N LYS A 122 6.14 43.42 3.60
CA LYS A 122 7.19 44.46 3.68
C LYS A 122 6.61 45.79 3.17
N PRO A 123 6.49 46.83 4.03
CA PRO A 123 6.11 48.16 3.58
C PRO A 123 7.21 48.73 2.70
N MET A 124 6.84 49.44 1.64
CA MET A 124 7.79 50.21 0.82
C MET A 124 8.54 51.22 1.71
N PRO A 125 9.86 51.39 1.51
CA PRO A 125 10.58 52.46 2.17
C PRO A 125 10.01 53.82 1.73
N PRO A 126 9.93 54.81 2.63
CA PRO A 126 9.47 56.14 2.28
C PRO A 126 10.42 56.78 1.26
N PRO A 127 9.93 57.66 0.37
CA PRO A 127 10.75 58.33 -0.62
C PRO A 127 11.81 59.19 0.07
N ASP A 128 13.05 59.08 -0.41
CA ASP A 128 14.21 59.80 0.09
C ASP A 128 13.97 61.32 0.03
N THR A 129 14.00 61.97 1.20
CA THR A 129 14.01 63.43 1.29
C THR A 129 15.38 63.92 0.79
N GLU A 130 15.40 64.61 -0.35
CA GLU A 130 16.59 65.29 -0.87
C GLU A 130 17.19 66.24 0.18
N PRO A 131 18.53 66.32 0.28
CA PRO A 131 19.16 67.28 1.17
C PRO A 131 19.02 68.69 0.59
N VAL A 132 18.42 69.60 1.36
CA VAL A 132 18.37 71.02 1.05
C VAL A 132 19.81 71.55 1.08
N GLU A 133 20.32 71.87 -0.11
CA GLU A 133 21.57 72.60 -0.32
C GLU A 133 21.43 73.99 0.30
N ALA A 134 22.17 74.23 1.39
CA ALA A 134 22.24 75.53 2.02
C ALA A 134 23.13 76.43 1.16
N GLU A 135 22.50 77.27 0.35
CA GLU A 135 23.14 78.36 -0.38
C GLU A 135 23.67 79.38 0.63
N GLN A 136 25.00 79.45 0.73
CA GLN A 136 25.73 80.43 1.53
C GLN A 136 26.16 81.57 0.58
N PRO A 137 25.73 82.83 0.78
CA PRO A 137 26.31 83.94 0.05
C PRO A 137 27.48 84.53 0.82
N ASP A 138 28.58 84.70 0.08
CA ASP A 138 29.77 85.50 0.41
C ASP A 138 29.49 87.01 0.32
N ASP A 139 30.24 87.76 1.14
CA ASP A 139 30.43 89.23 1.26
C ASP A 139 29.28 90.12 1.79
#